data_AF-A0A533ULY6-F1
#
_entry.id   AF-A0A533ULY6-F1
#
_cell.length_a   1.000
_cell.length_b   1.000
_cell.length_c   1.000
_cell.angle_alpha   90.00
_cell.angle_beta   90.00
_cell.angle_gamma   90.00
#
_symmetry.space_group_name_H-M   'P 1'
#
loop_
_entity.id
_entity.type
_entity.pdbx_description
1 polymer ?
#
loop_
_entity_poly.entity_id
_entity_poly.type
_entity_poly.pdbx_seq_one_letter_code
_entity_poly.pdbx_strand_id
1 'polypeptide(L)'
;MSEDLLKTVRDLIASRKGDAKRLRVIIDTIKQGNPLLLSDYRYIQSLTSDDSEQQVVEDKYEDRSSKKEKPKPSDESLNLLRIRLAEGQITIDEFRELKKALTED
;
A
#
# COMPACT_ATOMS: atom_id res chain seq x y z
N MET A 1 -15.23 9.21 -12.11
CA MET A 1 -14.30 8.52 -11.20
C MET A 1 -13.09 9.39 -10.86
N SER A 2 -12.28 9.83 -11.85
CA SER A 2 -11.10 10.67 -11.57
C SER A 2 -11.46 12.11 -11.12
N GLU A 3 -12.58 12.65 -11.60
CA GLU A 3 -13.04 14.01 -11.27
C GLU A 3 -13.54 14.14 -9.83
N ASP A 4 -14.20 13.10 -9.32
CA ASP A 4 -14.73 13.07 -7.95
C ASP A 4 -13.60 13.16 -6.93
N LEU A 5 -12.54 12.36 -7.14
CA LEU A 5 -11.34 12.38 -6.30
C LEU A 5 -10.64 13.75 -6.35
N LEU A 6 -10.60 14.38 -7.53
CA LEU A 6 -9.99 15.70 -7.70
C LEU A 6 -10.74 16.78 -6.91
N LYS A 7 -12.08 16.69 -6.84
CA LYS A 7 -12.89 17.58 -5.99
C LYS A 7 -12.58 17.35 -4.52
N THR A 8 -12.57 16.09 -4.07
CA THR A 8 -12.25 15.74 -2.68
C THR A 8 -10.90 16.29 -2.25
N VAL A 9 -9.86 16.12 -3.06
CA VAL A 9 -8.51 16.63 -2.74
C VAL A 9 -8.47 18.16 -2.69
N ARG A 10 -9.23 18.86 -3.55
CA ARG A 10 -9.37 20.31 -3.48
C ARG A 10 -10.06 20.76 -2.20
N ASP A 11 -11.11 20.05 -1.79
CA ASP A 11 -11.84 20.33 -0.55
C ASP A 11 -10.96 20.08 0.69
N LEU A 12 -10.09 19.07 0.66
CA LEU A 12 -9.09 18.84 1.71
C LEU A 12 -8.08 19.98 1.82
N ILE A 13 -7.60 20.51 0.69
CA ILE A 13 -6.72 21.70 0.67
C ILE A 13 -7.45 22.92 1.22
N ALA A 14 -8.70 23.15 0.79
CA ALA A 14 -9.52 24.27 1.24
C ALA A 14 -9.82 24.19 2.75
N SER A 15 -10.09 22.98 3.24
CA SER A 15 -10.36 22.69 4.67
C SER A 15 -9.08 22.68 5.53
N ARG A 16 -7.91 22.95 4.94
CA ARG A 16 -6.59 22.80 5.58
C ARG A 16 -6.39 21.47 6.31
N LYS A 17 -7.01 20.40 5.80
CA LYS A 17 -6.85 19.05 6.33
C LYS A 17 -5.72 18.35 5.59
N GLY A 18 -4.63 18.10 6.30
CA GLY A 18 -3.44 17.42 5.77
C GLY A 18 -2.36 18.37 5.20
N ASP A 19 -1.48 17.79 4.38
CA ASP A 19 -0.31 18.44 3.81
C ASP A 19 -0.63 18.96 2.40
N ALA A 20 -0.72 20.28 2.28
CA ALA A 20 -1.03 20.96 1.04
C ALA A 20 -0.01 20.68 -0.08
N LYS A 21 1.27 20.43 0.24
CA LYS A 21 2.28 20.09 -0.78
C LYS A 21 1.95 18.72 -1.37
N ARG A 22 1.67 17.74 -0.51
CA ARG A 22 1.34 16.37 -0.94
C ARG A 22 0.03 16.32 -1.73
N LEU A 23 -1.01 17.01 -1.26
CA LEU A 23 -2.29 17.09 -1.97
C LEU A 23 -2.16 17.76 -3.35
N ARG A 24 -1.26 18.74 -3.52
CA ARG A 24 -0.96 19.31 -4.84
C ARG A 24 -0.29 18.32 -5.78
N VAL A 25 0.66 17.52 -5.30
CA VAL A 25 1.30 16.46 -6.10
C VAL A 25 0.26 15.46 -6.58
N ILE A 26 -0.65 15.04 -5.69
CA ILE A 26 -1.76 14.14 -6.02
C ILE A 26 -2.66 14.73 -7.12
N ILE A 27 -3.03 16.01 -7.01
CA ILE A 27 -3.81 16.70 -8.07
C ILE A 27 -3.07 16.68 -9.40
N ASP A 28 -1.76 16.91 -9.39
CA ASP A 28 -0.96 16.91 -10.61
C ASP A 28 -0.92 15.52 -11.26
N THR A 29 -0.69 14.48 -10.46
CA THR A 29 -0.71 13.07 -10.91
C THR A 29 -2.05 12.70 -11.55
N ILE A 30 -3.18 13.08 -10.94
CA ILE A 30 -4.53 12.84 -11.51
C ILE A 30 -4.71 13.60 -12.83
N LYS A 31 -4.28 14.87 -12.91
CA LYS A 31 -4.38 15.69 -14.12
C LYS A 31 -3.54 15.16 -15.28
N GLN A 32 -2.38 14.58 -14.96
CA GLN A 32 -1.51 13.93 -15.93
C GLN A 32 -2.08 12.59 -16.44
N GLY A 33 -3.18 12.11 -15.85
CA GLY A 33 -3.76 10.80 -16.17
C GLY A 33 -2.97 9.62 -15.60
N ASN A 34 -2.04 9.90 -14.68
CA ASN A 34 -1.23 8.87 -14.03
C ASN A 34 -2.03 8.20 -12.90
N PRO A 35 -1.87 6.88 -12.71
CA PRO A 35 -2.48 6.20 -11.58
C PRO A 35 -1.84 6.69 -10.27
N LEU A 36 -2.69 6.98 -9.28
CA LEU A 36 -2.21 7.36 -7.96
C LEU A 36 -1.62 6.16 -7.22
N LEU A 37 -0.57 6.43 -6.45
CA LEU A 37 0.03 5.44 -5.56
C LEU A 37 -0.97 5.06 -4.46
N LEU A 38 -0.94 3.79 -4.04
CA LEU A 38 -1.78 3.29 -2.95
C LEU A 38 -1.59 4.09 -1.66
N SER A 39 -0.37 4.58 -1.42
CA SER A 39 -0.05 5.46 -0.29
C SER A 39 -0.80 6.80 -0.34
N ASP A 40 -1.03 7.33 -1.53
CA ASP A 40 -1.77 8.59 -1.73
C ASP A 40 -3.28 8.37 -1.65
N TYR A 41 -3.78 7.22 -2.13
CA TYR A 41 -5.16 6.81 -1.87
C TYR A 41 -5.44 6.68 -0.37
N ARG A 42 -4.60 5.94 0.36
CA ARG A 42 -4.71 5.80 1.83
C ARG A 42 -4.62 7.17 2.53
N TYR A 43 -3.77 8.05 2.02
CA TYR A 43 -3.63 9.39 2.57
C TYR A 43 -4.91 10.22 2.43
N ILE A 44 -5.48 10.30 1.23
CA ILE A 44 -6.74 11.00 0.98
C ILE A 44 -7.85 10.39 1.82
N GLN A 45 -7.95 9.06 1.83
CA GLN A 45 -8.95 8.32 2.60
C GLN A 45 -8.84 8.65 4.10
N SER A 46 -7.63 8.64 4.67
CA SER A 46 -7.42 8.98 6.08
C SER A 46 -7.84 10.41 6.45
N LEU A 47 -7.79 11.35 5.50
CA LEU A 47 -8.22 12.74 5.71
C LEU A 47 -9.72 12.94 5.53
N THR A 48 -10.38 12.05 4.79
CA THR A 48 -11.84 12.06 4.58
C THR A 48 -12.60 11.19 5.58
N SER A 49 -11.93 10.19 6.18
CA SER A 49 -12.54 9.19 7.06
C SER A 49 -12.81 9.66 8.49
N ASP A 50 -12.81 10.97 8.77
CA ASP A 50 -13.25 11.50 10.08
C ASP A 50 -14.73 11.22 10.40
N ASP A 51 -15.54 10.69 9.47
CA ASP A 51 -16.97 10.40 9.71
C ASP A 51 -17.47 9.04 9.16
N SER A 52 -16.59 8.09 8.84
CA SER A 52 -17.05 6.78 8.35
C SER A 52 -16.09 5.67 8.74
N GLU A 53 -16.24 5.20 9.97
CA GLU A 53 -15.89 3.82 10.30
C GLU A 53 -16.75 2.89 9.41
N GLN A 54 -16.10 2.21 8.47
CA GLN A 54 -16.23 0.77 8.18
C GLN A 54 -16.03 0.41 6.69
N GLN A 55 -15.19 -0.62 6.51
CA GLN A 55 -15.09 -1.58 5.39
C GLN A 55 -14.52 -1.08 4.05
N VAL A 56 -13.24 -1.43 3.79
CA VAL A 56 -12.90 -2.41 2.75
C VAL A 56 -11.68 -3.22 3.23
N VAL A 57 -11.85 -4.54 3.31
CA VAL A 57 -10.80 -5.55 3.50
C VAL A 57 -10.27 -5.92 2.12
N GLU A 58 -9.00 -6.33 2.05
CA GLU A 58 -8.25 -6.81 0.87
C GLU A 58 -7.74 -5.76 -0.13
N ASP A 59 -6.51 -5.29 0.10
CA ASP A 59 -5.40 -5.86 -0.68
C ASP A 59 -4.11 -5.83 0.13
N LYS A 60 -3.47 -6.99 0.17
CA LYS A 60 -2.39 -7.37 1.07
C LYS A 60 -1.07 -7.04 0.41
N TYR A 61 -0.67 -5.77 0.46
CA TYR A 61 0.75 -5.39 0.37
C TYR A 61 1.05 -4.32 1.43
N GLU A 62 1.68 -4.78 2.50
CA GLU A 62 2.44 -3.96 3.44
C GLU A 62 3.59 -3.28 2.68
N ASP A 63 3.83 -1.99 2.88
CA ASP A 63 4.77 -1.42 3.85
C ASP A 63 4.36 0.08 4.01
N ARG A 64 4.21 0.73 5.18
CA ARG A 64 5.03 0.66 6.39
C ARG A 64 4.38 1.46 7.54
N SER A 65 4.46 0.91 8.76
CA SER A 65 4.54 1.59 10.09
C SER A 65 3.29 2.32 10.64
N SER A 66 2.76 2.06 11.85
CA SER A 66 3.35 1.47 13.07
C SER A 66 2.27 1.05 14.09
N LYS A 67 2.31 -0.19 14.60
CA LYS A 67 2.33 -0.52 16.04
C LYS A 67 2.26 -2.04 16.28
N LYS A 68 3.33 -2.56 16.88
CA LYS A 68 3.42 -3.73 17.78
C LYS A 68 2.60 -4.97 17.41
N GLU A 69 3.24 -5.92 16.73
CA GLU A 69 3.13 -7.36 17.02
C GLU A 69 4.37 -8.07 16.44
N LYS A 70 4.89 -9.07 17.15
CA LYS A 70 6.15 -9.76 16.80
C LYS A 70 6.03 -10.35 15.38
N PRO A 71 7.03 -10.17 14.48
CA PRO A 71 6.96 -10.74 13.15
C PRO A 71 6.95 -12.26 13.28
N LYS A 72 5.94 -12.92 12.68
CA LYS A 72 5.97 -14.36 12.49
C LYS A 72 7.17 -14.66 11.57
N PRO A 73 8.03 -15.63 11.88
CA PRO A 73 9.25 -15.92 11.11
C PRO A 73 8.97 -16.35 9.65
N SER A 74 7.71 -16.66 9.32
CA SER A 74 7.24 -17.00 8.00
C SER A 74 7.36 -15.86 6.98
N ASP A 75 7.03 -14.61 7.34
CA ASP A 75 6.99 -13.52 6.36
C ASP A 75 8.39 -13.04 5.94
N GLU A 76 9.34 -13.04 6.88
CA GLU A 76 10.74 -12.68 6.57
C GLU A 76 11.41 -13.76 5.70
N SER A 77 11.17 -15.03 6.03
CA SER A 77 11.71 -16.17 5.29
C SER A 77 11.13 -16.25 3.86
N LEU A 78 9.86 -15.91 3.65
CA LEU A 78 9.25 -15.83 2.32
C LEU A 78 9.84 -14.69 1.47
N ASN A 79 10.14 -13.54 2.09
CA ASN A 79 10.77 -12.43 1.39
C ASN A 79 12.20 -12.76 0.93
N LEU A 80 12.97 -13.45 1.77
CA LEU A 80 14.30 -13.94 1.38
C LEU A 80 14.23 -14.90 0.19
N LEU A 81 13.28 -15.82 0.17
CA LEU A 81 13.07 -16.75 -0.95
C LEU A 81 12.74 -16.00 -2.26
N ARG A 82 11.94 -14.94 -2.21
CA ARG A 82 11.62 -14.11 -3.38
C ARG A 82 12.84 -13.39 -3.94
N ILE A 83 13.69 -12.85 -3.06
CA ILE A 83 14.94 -12.19 -3.45
C ILE A 83 15.86 -13.19 -4.15
N ARG A 84 16.05 -14.38 -3.57
CA ARG A 84 16.89 -15.44 -4.16
C ARG A 84 16.39 -15.91 -5.52
N LEU A 85 15.07 -15.98 -5.71
CA LEU A 85 14.47 -16.32 -7.00
C LEU A 85 14.75 -15.22 -8.04
N ALA A 86 14.64 -13.95 -7.65
CA ALA A 86 14.91 -12.81 -8.52
C ALA A 86 16.42 -12.69 -8.88
N GLU A 87 17.30 -13.05 -7.95
CA GLU A 87 18.74 -13.12 -8.15
C GLU A 87 19.19 -14.38 -8.93
N GLY A 88 18.26 -15.31 -9.22
CA GLY A 88 18.56 -16.57 -9.89
C GLY A 88 19.39 -17.55 -9.05
N GLN A 89 19.47 -17.33 -7.73
CA GLN A 89 20.15 -18.23 -6.78
C GLN A 89 19.36 -19.52 -6.54
N ILE A 90 18.05 -19.48 -6.76
CA ILE A 90 17.15 -20.63 -6.71
C ILE A 90 16.25 -20.64 -7.93
N THR A 91 15.82 -21.83 -8.33
CA THR A 91 14.83 -22.04 -9.38
C THR A 91 13.40 -21.86 -8.86
N ILE A 92 12.44 -21.76 -9.79
CA ILE A 92 11.02 -21.62 -9.47
C ILE A 92 10.51 -22.86 -8.71
N ASP A 93 11.03 -24.05 -9.04
CA ASP A 93 10.66 -25.31 -8.37
C ASP A 93 11.17 -25.33 -6.93
N GLU A 94 12.45 -24.97 -6.70
CA GLU A 94 13.02 -24.82 -5.36
C GLU A 94 12.28 -23.78 -4.52
N PHE A 95 11.88 -22.66 -5.12
CA PHE A 95 11.07 -21.64 -4.43
C PHE A 95 9.72 -22.18 -3.95
N ARG A 96 9.04 -23.02 -4.75
CA ARG A 96 7.73 -23.59 -4.37
C ARG A 96 7.86 -24.60 -3.24
N GLU A 97 8.90 -25.43 -3.28
CA GLU A 97 9.17 -26.42 -2.24
C GLU A 97 9.51 -25.75 -0.89
N LEU A 98 10.39 -24.75 -0.92
CA LEU A 98 10.78 -23.98 0.25
C LEU A 98 9.62 -23.14 0.81
N LYS A 99 8.77 -22.57 -0.07
CA LYS A 99 7.54 -21.89 0.33
C LYS A 99 6.60 -22.85 1.05
N LYS A 100 6.37 -24.04 0.48
CA LYS A 100 5.47 -25.05 1.06
C LYS A 100 5.94 -25.51 2.44
N ALA A 101 7.23 -25.83 2.58
CA ALA A 101 7.83 -26.23 3.86
C ALA A 101 7.71 -25.16 4.96
N LEU A 102 7.62 -23.88 4.57
CA LEU A 102 7.50 -22.75 5.50
C LEU A 102 6.04 -22.41 5.86
N THR A 103 5.06 -22.96 5.12
CA THR A 103 3.63 -22.73 5.38
C THR A 103 2.88 -23.94 5.93
N GLU A 104 3.47 -25.15 5.87
CA GLU A 104 2.98 -26.35 6.56
C GLU A 104 3.60 -26.44 7.96
N ASP A 105 2.95 -25.80 8.95
CA ASP A 105 3.08 -26.09 10.39
C ASP A 105 1.66 -26.28 10.97
#